data_AF-D0IHD9-F1
#
_entry.id   AF-D0IHD9-F1
#
_cell.length_a   1.000
_cell.length_b   1.000
_cell.length_c   1.000
_cell.angle_alpha   90.00
_cell.angle_beta   90.00
_cell.angle_gamma   90.00
#
_symmetry.space_group_name_H-M   'P 1'
#
loop_
_entity.id
_entity.type
_entity.pdbx_description
1 polymer ?
#
loop_
_entity_poly.entity_id
_entity_poly.type
_entity_poly.pdbx_seq_one_letter_code
_entity_poly.pdbx_strand_id
1 'polypeptide(L)'
;MMVTTEKEPYRFYFQGEVTDWNTFKAAYDAGNIPDELYYERLALRQTWLDGHEVNERAWARAELAATDFMELPTATYQGERLVTSPKLAEMLAYREAVRRYDLREESRPLRPAWFVDESL
;
A
#
# COMPACT_ATOMS: atom_id res chain seq x y z
N MET A 1 2.13 -6.96 -15.90
CA MET A 1 2.69 -6.66 -14.56
C MET A 1 1.69 -7.20 -13.57
N MET A 2 2.04 -8.23 -12.78
CA MET A 2 1.13 -8.73 -11.75
C MET A 2 1.10 -7.69 -10.63
N VAL A 3 -0.08 -7.13 -10.37
CA VAL A 3 -0.28 -6.21 -9.25
C VAL A 3 -0.51 -7.08 -8.02
N THR A 4 0.44 -7.09 -7.08
CA THR A 4 0.27 -7.83 -5.82
C THR A 4 -0.85 -7.20 -5.01
N THR A 5 -1.56 -7.98 -4.18
CA THR A 5 -2.60 -7.47 -3.27
C THR A 5 -2.00 -6.75 -2.06
N GLU A 6 -0.85 -7.23 -1.58
CA GLU A 6 -0.13 -6.64 -0.45
C GLU A 6 1.11 -5.87 -0.89
N LYS A 7 1.44 -4.83 -0.12
CA LYS A 7 2.70 -4.09 -0.26
C LYS A 7 3.83 -4.97 0.24
N GLU A 8 4.85 -5.16 -0.60
CA GLU A 8 5.99 -5.98 -0.22
C GLU A 8 6.77 -5.29 0.93
N PRO A 9 7.15 -6.01 1.99
CA PRO A 9 7.97 -5.44 3.05
C PRO A 9 9.46 -5.50 2.68
N TYR A 10 10.22 -4.48 3.09
CA TYR A 10 11.68 -4.55 3.02
C TYR A 10 12.22 -5.59 4.02
N ARG A 11 12.82 -6.66 3.49
CA ARG A 11 13.43 -7.77 4.24
C ARG A 11 14.87 -7.95 3.84
N PHE A 12 15.72 -8.30 4.80
CA PHE A 12 17.14 -8.56 4.56
C PHE A 12 17.70 -9.54 5.60
N TYR A 13 18.88 -10.09 5.33
CA TYR A 13 19.57 -10.95 6.27
C TYR A 13 20.35 -10.12 7.31
N PHE A 14 20.13 -10.44 8.59
CA PHE A 14 20.86 -9.88 9.72
C PHE A 14 21.14 -11.01 10.73
N GLN A 15 22.40 -11.16 11.15
CA GLN A 15 22.83 -12.21 12.09
C GLN A 15 22.43 -13.65 11.69
N GLY A 16 22.35 -13.93 10.39
CA GLY A 16 22.00 -15.26 9.86
C GLY A 16 20.49 -15.52 9.73
N GLU A 17 19.64 -14.57 10.13
CA GLU A 17 18.19 -14.67 10.01
C GLU A 17 17.62 -13.61 9.07
N VAL A 18 16.46 -13.89 8.47
CA VAL A 18 15.72 -12.89 7.70
C VAL A 18 15.00 -11.98 8.69
N THR A 19 15.27 -10.68 8.62
CA THR A 19 14.62 -9.65 9.45
C THR A 19 13.91 -8.62 8.57
N ASP A 20 12.93 -7.93 9.14
CA ASP A 20 12.29 -6.77 8.53
C ASP A 20 12.82 -5.46 9.12
N TRP A 21 12.49 -4.36 8.45
CA TRP A 21 12.94 -3.03 8.87
C TRP A 21 12.50 -2.64 10.28
N ASN A 22 11.29 -2.99 10.69
CA ASN A 22 10.75 -2.57 11.98
C ASN A 22 11.44 -3.30 13.13
N THR A 23 11.67 -4.61 12.97
CA THR A 23 12.46 -5.41 13.92
C THR A 23 13.89 -4.87 14.04
N PHE A 24 14.54 -4.58 12.90
CA PHE A 24 15.89 -4.02 12.90
C PHE A 24 15.93 -2.64 13.56
N LYS A 25 14.99 -1.75 13.24
CA LYS A 25 14.92 -0.41 13.85
C LYS A 25 14.73 -0.50 15.36
N ALA A 26 13.86 -1.39 15.84
CA ALA A 26 13.67 -1.59 17.28
C ALA A 26 14.95 -2.05 17.98
N ALA A 27 15.75 -2.92 17.34
CA ALA A 27 17.05 -3.34 17.87
C ALA A 27 18.08 -2.19 17.89
N TYR A 28 18.05 -1.28 16.91
CA TYR A 28 18.85 -0.06 16.91
C TYR A 28 18.43 0.91 18.02
N ASP A 29 17.14 1.18 18.16
CA ASP A 29 16.59 2.05 19.21
C ASP A 29 16.92 1.49 20.62
N ALA A 30 17.10 0.17 20.75
CA ALA A 30 17.52 -0.51 21.97
C ALA A 30 19.06 -0.49 22.21
N GLY A 31 19.85 0.06 21.30
CA GLY A 31 21.32 0.15 21.40
C GLY A 31 22.07 -1.13 21.02
N ASN A 32 21.40 -2.11 20.40
CA ASN A 32 22.01 -3.39 20.00
C ASN A 32 22.68 -3.35 18.61
N ILE A 33 22.55 -2.22 17.90
CA ILE A 33 23.06 -2.05 16.54
C ILE A 33 23.96 -0.82 16.49
N PRO A 34 25.20 -0.93 15.97
CA PRO A 34 26.06 0.23 15.75
C PRO A 34 25.49 1.21 14.72
N ASP A 35 25.74 2.50 14.92
CA ASP A 35 25.30 3.57 14.01
C ASP A 35 25.70 3.32 12.55
N GLU A 36 26.93 2.89 12.30
CA GLU A 36 27.44 2.62 10.94
C GLU A 36 26.57 1.60 10.20
N LEU A 37 26.23 0.49 10.86
CA LEU A 37 25.39 -0.55 10.28
C LEU A 37 23.96 -0.05 10.08
N TYR A 38 23.44 0.77 11.00
CA TYR A 38 22.12 1.38 10.85
C TYR A 38 22.06 2.28 9.61
N TYR A 39 23.05 3.16 9.41
CA TYR A 39 23.08 4.06 8.26
C TYR A 39 23.27 3.33 6.94
N GLU A 40 24.09 2.27 6.89
CA GLU A 40 24.21 1.41 5.71
C GLU A 40 22.85 0.80 5.34
N ARG A 41 22.15 0.22 6.32
CA ARG A 41 20.84 -0.41 6.09
C ARG A 41 19.76 0.60 5.75
N LEU A 42 19.82 1.80 6.31
CA LEU A 42 18.92 2.90 5.96
C LEU A 42 19.09 3.31 4.50
N ALA A 43 20.32 3.44 4.01
CA ALA A 43 20.59 3.78 2.61
C ALA A 43 20.08 2.69 1.65
N LEU A 44 20.27 1.41 1.99
CA LEU A 44 19.73 0.29 1.23
C LEU A 44 18.19 0.28 1.22
N ARG A 45 17.55 0.56 2.37
CA ARG A 45 16.10 0.72 2.44
C ARG A 45 15.61 1.85 1.55
N GLN A 46 16.29 3.01 1.54
CA GLN A 46 15.89 4.13 0.69
C GLN A 46 15.93 3.75 -0.79
N THR A 47 17.01 3.08 -1.22
CA THR A 47 17.16 2.57 -2.59
C THR A 47 16.07 1.56 -2.94
N TRP A 48 15.75 0.66 -2.01
CA TRP A 48 14.67 -0.31 -2.19
C TRP A 48 13.30 0.38 -2.32
N LEU A 49 13.02 1.38 -1.47
CA LEU A 49 11.79 2.16 -1.52
C LEU A 49 11.62 2.90 -2.86
N ASP A 50 12.70 3.51 -3.36
CA ASP A 50 12.70 4.18 -4.67
C ASP A 50 12.35 3.21 -5.80
N GLY A 51 12.89 1.98 -5.76
CA GLY A 51 12.61 0.94 -6.74
C GLY A 51 11.16 0.43 -6.66
N HIS A 52 10.64 0.23 -5.45
CA HIS A 52 9.28 -0.29 -5.23
C HIS A 52 8.18 0.76 -5.44
N GLU A 53 8.51 2.05 -5.38
CA GLU A 53 7.56 3.14 -5.66
C GLU A 53 6.86 2.97 -7.01
N VAL A 54 7.57 2.44 -8.02
CA VAL A 54 7.00 2.18 -9.36
C VAL A 54 5.87 1.14 -9.30
N ASN A 55 6.05 0.08 -8.52
CA ASN A 55 5.05 -0.97 -8.34
C ASN A 55 3.85 -0.44 -7.56
N GLU A 56 4.09 0.33 -6.50
CA GLU A 56 3.02 0.96 -5.72
C GLU A 56 2.22 1.95 -6.58
N ARG A 57 2.88 2.79 -7.37
CA ARG A 57 2.20 3.68 -8.33
C ARG A 57 1.35 2.89 -9.33
N ALA A 58 1.83 1.75 -9.80
CA ALA A 58 1.07 0.88 -10.71
C ALA A 58 -0.17 0.31 -10.00
N TRP A 59 -0.03 -0.14 -8.76
CA TRP A 59 -1.15 -0.59 -7.92
C TRP A 59 -2.19 0.53 -7.73
N ALA A 60 -1.77 1.74 -7.34
CA ALA A 60 -2.69 2.87 -7.14
C ALA A 60 -3.52 3.19 -8.38
N ARG A 61 -2.85 3.21 -9.54
CA ARG A 61 -3.50 3.46 -10.82
C ARG A 61 -4.49 2.36 -11.18
N ALA A 62 -4.13 1.10 -10.91
CA ALA A 62 -5.03 -0.02 -11.13
C ALA A 62 -6.27 0.06 -10.23
N GLU A 63 -6.11 0.38 -8.94
CA GLU A 63 -7.23 0.54 -8.00
C GLU A 63 -8.17 1.69 -8.40
N LEU A 64 -7.60 2.84 -8.79
CA LEU A 64 -8.40 3.96 -9.26
C LEU A 64 -9.14 3.60 -10.55
N ALA A 65 -8.46 2.99 -11.53
CA ALA A 65 -9.11 2.57 -12.77
C ALA A 65 -10.22 1.54 -12.54
N ALA A 66 -10.01 0.58 -11.63
CA ALA A 66 -11.00 -0.44 -11.28
C ALA A 66 -12.28 0.14 -10.65
N THR A 67 -12.16 1.31 -10.00
CA THR A 67 -13.27 1.97 -9.29
C THR A 67 -13.81 3.20 -10.00
N ASP A 68 -13.29 3.57 -11.18
CA ASP A 68 -13.70 4.78 -11.92
C ASP A 68 -15.19 4.77 -12.31
N PHE A 69 -15.73 3.60 -12.66
CA PHE A 69 -17.13 3.48 -13.06
C PHE A 69 -18.11 3.90 -11.94
N MET A 70 -17.67 3.86 -10.68
CA MET A 70 -18.50 4.17 -9.52
C MET A 70 -18.78 5.67 -9.37
N GLU A 71 -18.01 6.54 -10.00
CA GLU A 71 -18.23 8.00 -9.97
C GLU A 71 -19.37 8.44 -10.90
N LEU A 72 -19.88 7.54 -11.76
CA LEU A 72 -20.96 7.86 -12.69
C LEU A 72 -22.31 8.02 -11.96
N PRO A 73 -23.15 9.02 -12.32
CA PRO A 73 -24.48 9.22 -11.71
C PRO A 73 -25.45 8.04 -11.87
N THR A 74 -25.17 7.17 -12.85
CA THR A 74 -25.92 5.95 -13.18
C THR A 74 -25.26 4.69 -12.65
N ALA A 75 -24.17 4.81 -11.88
CA ALA A 75 -23.44 3.66 -11.39
C ALA A 75 -24.32 2.80 -10.46
N THR A 76 -24.27 1.49 -10.72
CA THR A 76 -24.89 0.47 -9.90
C THR A 76 -23.84 -0.56 -9.50
N TYR A 77 -23.90 -1.04 -8.27
CA TYR A 77 -23.04 -2.12 -7.79
C TYR A 77 -23.92 -3.20 -7.15
N GLN A 78 -23.80 -4.44 -7.63
CA GLN A 78 -24.63 -5.57 -7.20
C GLN A 78 -26.15 -5.26 -7.22
N GLY A 79 -26.62 -4.53 -8.24
CA GLY A 79 -28.02 -4.15 -8.41
C GLY A 79 -28.48 -2.94 -7.58
N GLU A 80 -27.63 -2.39 -6.72
CA GLU A 80 -27.92 -1.18 -5.94
C GLU A 80 -27.37 0.07 -6.64
N ARG A 81 -28.14 1.16 -6.68
CA ARG A 81 -27.67 2.44 -7.22
C ARG A 81 -26.77 3.14 -6.21
N LEU A 82 -25.54 3.44 -6.62
CA LEU A 82 -24.53 4.00 -5.72
C LEU A 82 -24.84 5.44 -5.29
N VAL A 83 -25.43 6.27 -6.16
CA VAL A 83 -25.69 7.69 -5.87
C VAL A 83 -26.58 7.93 -4.63
N THR A 84 -27.43 6.97 -4.30
CA THR A 84 -28.33 7.02 -3.14
C THR A 84 -27.82 6.18 -1.95
N SER A 85 -26.69 5.52 -2.10
CA SER A 85 -26.14 4.58 -1.13
C SER A 85 -24.98 5.19 -0.34
N PRO A 86 -24.82 4.89 0.96
CA PRO A 86 -23.62 5.27 1.70
C PRO A 86 -22.33 4.69 1.09
N LYS A 87 -22.44 3.61 0.30
CA LYS A 87 -21.33 2.98 -0.43
C LYS A 87 -20.57 3.96 -1.33
N LEU A 88 -21.26 4.91 -1.96
CA LEU A 88 -20.58 5.91 -2.79
C LEU A 88 -19.65 6.80 -1.97
N ALA A 89 -20.09 7.26 -0.80
CA ALA A 89 -19.27 8.10 0.07
C ALA A 89 -18.04 7.34 0.59
N GLU A 90 -18.22 6.08 0.99
CA GLU A 90 -17.11 5.20 1.41
C GLU A 90 -16.10 4.97 0.28
N MET A 91 -16.58 4.71 -0.94
CA MET A 91 -15.71 4.49 -2.10
C MET A 91 -14.96 5.77 -2.48
N LEU A 92 -15.60 6.94 -2.44
CA LEU A 92 -14.94 8.21 -2.71
C LEU A 92 -13.86 8.51 -1.66
N ALA A 93 -14.13 8.21 -0.38
CA ALA A 93 -13.13 8.34 0.68
C ALA A 93 -11.94 7.40 0.46
N TYR A 94 -12.21 6.14 0.08
CA TYR A 94 -11.17 5.18 -0.27
C TYR A 94 -10.31 5.65 -1.45
N ARG A 95 -10.95 6.09 -2.55
CA ARG A 95 -10.24 6.62 -3.73
C ARG A 95 -9.37 7.83 -3.38
N GLU A 96 -9.86 8.71 -2.52
CA GLU A 96 -9.07 9.85 -2.06
C GLU A 96 -7.87 9.43 -1.21
N ALA A 97 -8.03 8.41 -0.36
CA ALA A 97 -6.91 7.81 0.36
C ALA A 97 -5.87 7.23 -0.63
N VAL A 98 -6.31 6.52 -1.68
CA VAL A 98 -5.42 5.99 -2.74
C VAL A 98 -4.77 7.09 -3.60
N ARG A 99 -5.33 8.30 -3.67
CA ARG A 99 -4.67 9.44 -4.34
C ARG A 99 -3.60 10.09 -3.46
N ARG A 100 -3.79 10.07 -2.14
CA ARG A 100 -2.95 10.78 -1.18
C ARG A 100 -1.91 9.91 -0.49
N TYR A 101 -2.06 8.58 -0.54
CA TYR A 101 -1.18 7.69 0.21
C TYR A 101 0.28 7.87 -0.20
N ASP A 102 1.16 7.74 0.78
CA ASP A 102 2.59 7.70 0.51
C ASP A 102 2.97 6.34 -0.09
N LEU A 103 3.37 6.38 -1.36
CA LEU A 103 3.85 5.22 -2.11
C LEU A 103 5.00 4.50 -1.42
N ARG A 104 5.79 5.21 -0.61
CA ARG A 104 7.02 4.70 0.00
C ARG A 104 6.75 4.06 1.35
N GLU A 105 6.31 4.82 2.34
CA GLU A 105 6.34 4.34 3.73
C GLU A 105 4.99 3.84 4.22
N GLU A 106 3.89 4.37 3.71
CA GLU A 106 2.56 4.06 4.20
C GLU A 106 2.07 2.69 3.73
N SER A 107 1.30 2.01 4.58
CA SER A 107 0.53 0.83 4.19
C SER A 107 -0.54 1.23 3.17
N ARG A 108 -0.84 0.33 2.22
CA ARG A 108 -1.92 0.56 1.25
C ARG A 108 -3.24 0.86 1.96
N PRO A 109 -4.01 1.88 1.52
CA PRO A 109 -5.36 2.10 2.00
C PRO A 109 -6.22 0.84 1.89
N LEU A 110 -7.03 0.57 2.90
CA LEU A 110 -7.91 -0.58 2.92
C LEU A 110 -9.19 -0.30 2.12
N ARG A 111 -9.51 -1.22 1.22
CA ARG A 111 -10.73 -1.22 0.44
C ARG A 111 -11.96 -1.40 1.35
N PRO A 112 -13.11 -0.77 1.04
CA PRO A 112 -14.35 -1.02 1.78
C PRO A 112 -14.74 -2.50 1.74
N ALA A 113 -15.12 -3.07 2.88
CA ALA A 113 -15.37 -4.51 3.01
C ALA A 113 -16.47 -5.07 2.11
N TRP A 114 -17.42 -4.22 1.68
CA TRP A 114 -18.50 -4.61 0.76
C TRP A 114 -18.05 -4.64 -0.71
N PHE A 115 -16.93 -3.99 -1.05
CA PHE A 115 -16.43 -3.97 -2.42
C PHE A 115 -15.61 -5.24 -2.69
N VAL A 116 -16.31 -6.25 -3.18
CA VAL A 116 -15.73 -7.50 -3.65
C VAL A 116 -15.40 -7.34 -5.12
N ASP A 117 -14.12 -7.41 -5.45
CA ASP A 117 -13.67 -7.53 -6.83
C ASP A 117 -13.42 -9.01 -7.09
N GLU A 118 -14.30 -9.64 -7.87
CA GLU A 118 -14.17 -11.06 -8.23
C GLU A 118 -13.08 -11.30 -9.29
N SER A 119 -12.41 -10.24 -9.77
CA SER A 119 -11.47 -10.29 -10.90
C SER A 119 -9.97 -10.27 -10.54
N LEU A 120 -9.62 -10.42 -9.25
CA LEU A 120 -8.24 -10.56 -8.76
C LEU A 120 -7.93 -11.96 -8.24
#